data_AF-A0A645BPN9-F1
#
_entry.id   AF-A0A645BPN9-F1
#
_cell.length_a   1.000
_cell.length_b   1.000
_cell.length_c   1.000
_cell.angle_alpha   90.00
_cell.angle_beta   90.00
_cell.angle_gamma   90.00
#
_symmetry.space_group_name_H-M   'P 1'
#
loop_
_entity.id
_entity.type
_entity.pdbx_description
1 polymer ?
#
loop_
_entity_poly.entity_id
_entity_poly.type
_entity_poly.pdbx_seq_one_letter_code
_entity_poly.pdbx_strand_id
1 'polypeptide(L)'
;MHRSQPFFKIFSCAAGIVMMMLLCSCISNVSQDPKYNYGYKYNHVYKTIDEVLLDKATSYADVFALKRMKPVDKEDRDSYLSLSSRLNVLPKGTLFKVERLTLSINPENSSLFVTVKILNGHFKGTEAVCFLTVYQYDWKKELEKWKASEKELGVVPEIPDPALVVDLGEMPEYDAPGAVIPEPDPITYRP
;
A
#
# COMPACT_ATOMS: atom_id res chain seq x y z
N MET A 1 -50.80 -30.66 19.60
CA MET A 1 -49.37 -30.31 19.77
C MET A 1 -48.64 -30.61 18.46
N HIS A 2 -48.48 -29.59 17.62
CA HIS A 2 -47.85 -29.73 16.30
C HIS A 2 -46.33 -29.80 16.45
N ARG A 3 -45.73 -30.91 16.01
CA ARG A 3 -44.29 -31.07 15.79
C ARG A 3 -43.96 -30.57 14.39
N SER A 4 -43.36 -29.40 14.29
CA SER A 4 -42.55 -28.98 13.15
C SER A 4 -41.41 -28.16 13.72
N GLN A 5 -40.15 -28.58 13.49
CA GLN A 5 -38.91 -27.78 13.59
C GLN A 5 -37.65 -28.68 13.72
N PRO A 6 -37.27 -29.43 12.67
CA PRO A 6 -35.83 -29.69 12.46
C PRO A 6 -35.28 -28.87 11.28
N PHE A 7 -36.12 -28.47 10.31
CA PHE A 7 -35.68 -27.77 9.10
C PHE A 7 -35.15 -26.35 9.37
N PHE A 8 -35.70 -25.62 10.34
CA PHE A 8 -35.30 -24.22 10.60
C PHE A 8 -33.90 -24.07 11.21
N LYS A 9 -33.39 -25.07 11.92
CA LYS A 9 -32.05 -25.01 12.56
C LYS A 9 -30.92 -25.22 11.56
N ILE A 10 -31.13 -26.00 10.50
CA ILE A 10 -30.09 -26.28 9.50
C ILE A 10 -29.91 -25.07 8.57
N PHE A 11 -31.01 -24.40 8.19
CA PHE A 11 -30.94 -23.18 7.37
C PHE A 11 -30.29 -21.99 8.10
N SER A 12 -30.48 -21.84 9.41
CA SER A 12 -29.83 -20.75 10.15
C SER A 12 -28.32 -20.95 10.30
N CYS A 13 -27.86 -22.20 10.44
CA CYS A 13 -26.43 -22.51 10.48
C CYS A 13 -25.77 -22.32 9.11
N ALA A 14 -26.40 -22.74 8.01
CA ALA A 14 -25.88 -22.51 6.66
C ALA A 14 -25.83 -21.02 6.29
N ALA A 15 -26.88 -20.26 6.62
CA ALA A 15 -26.89 -18.81 6.40
C ALA A 15 -25.84 -18.09 7.27
N GLY A 16 -25.64 -18.53 8.52
CA GLY A 16 -24.60 -18.01 9.41
C GLY A 16 -23.19 -18.29 8.91
N ILE A 17 -22.94 -19.48 8.36
CA ILE A 17 -21.65 -19.83 7.75
C ILE A 17 -21.42 -19.03 6.46
N VAL A 18 -22.44 -18.84 5.61
CA VAL A 18 -22.32 -18.02 4.39
C VAL A 18 -22.09 -16.53 4.73
N MET A 19 -22.77 -15.99 5.75
CA MET A 19 -22.52 -14.64 6.27
C MET A 19 -21.13 -14.50 6.88
N MET A 20 -20.66 -15.50 7.63
CA MET A 20 -19.34 -15.47 8.24
C MET A 20 -18.23 -15.68 7.19
N MET A 21 -18.46 -16.47 6.14
CA MET A 21 -17.57 -16.55 4.97
C MET A 21 -17.55 -15.22 4.19
N LEU A 22 -18.69 -14.54 4.03
CA LEU A 22 -18.80 -13.22 3.40
C LEU A 22 -18.10 -12.12 4.20
N LEU A 23 -18.11 -12.21 5.54
CA LEU A 23 -17.41 -11.27 6.43
C LEU A 23 -15.92 -11.61 6.59
N CYS A 24 -15.51 -12.86 6.32
CA CYS A 24 -14.11 -13.29 6.32
C CYS A 24 -13.38 -13.02 5.00
N SER A 25 -14.05 -12.52 3.95
CA SER A 25 -13.48 -12.31 2.62
C SER A 25 -13.50 -10.84 2.20
N CYS A 26 -12.79 -9.97 2.91
CA CYS A 26 -12.60 -8.58 2.48
C CYS A 26 -11.14 -8.16 2.43
N ILE A 27 -10.19 -9.10 2.57
CA ILE A 27 -8.74 -8.85 2.44
C ILE A 27 -8.14 -10.07 1.71
N SER A 28 -7.64 -9.87 0.50
CA SER A 28 -7.09 -10.93 -0.35
C SER A 28 -5.65 -10.61 -0.73
N ASN A 29 -4.75 -11.58 -0.59
CA ASN A 29 -3.42 -11.47 -1.17
C ASN A 29 -3.53 -11.62 -2.69
N VAL A 30 -3.25 -10.54 -3.42
CA VAL A 30 -3.33 -10.46 -4.88
C VAL A 30 -1.95 -10.33 -5.53
N SER A 31 -0.89 -10.64 -4.79
CA SER A 31 0.51 -10.49 -5.23
C SER A 31 0.84 -11.16 -6.57
N GLN A 32 0.16 -12.26 -6.87
CA GLN A 32 0.38 -13.06 -8.08
C GLN A 32 -0.57 -12.73 -9.23
N ASP A 33 -1.50 -11.78 -9.04
CA ASP A 33 -2.47 -11.38 -10.07
C ASP A 33 -2.03 -10.06 -10.71
N PRO A 34 -1.57 -10.07 -11.97
CA PRO A 34 -1.10 -8.88 -12.67
C PRO A 34 -2.16 -7.78 -12.78
N LYS A 35 -3.45 -8.10 -12.70
CA LYS A 35 -4.53 -7.09 -12.76
C LYS A 35 -4.45 -6.10 -11.59
N TYR A 36 -3.91 -6.53 -10.45
CA TYR A 36 -3.83 -5.72 -9.24
C TYR A 36 -2.44 -5.14 -9.01
N ASN A 37 -1.56 -5.18 -10.01
CA ASN A 37 -0.20 -4.68 -9.86
C ASN A 37 -0.16 -3.14 -9.83
N TYR A 38 -1.01 -2.43 -10.58
CA TYR A 38 -1.07 -0.95 -10.65
C TYR A 38 0.31 -0.27 -10.69
N GLY A 39 1.27 -0.85 -11.43
CA GLY A 39 2.67 -0.38 -11.53
C GLY A 39 3.66 -1.04 -10.57
N TYR A 40 3.19 -1.77 -9.56
CA TYR A 40 3.99 -2.51 -8.57
C TYR A 40 3.88 -4.01 -8.77
N LYS A 41 5.02 -4.66 -8.97
CA LYS A 41 5.10 -6.10 -9.10
C LYS A 41 5.57 -6.70 -7.79
N TYR A 42 5.00 -7.84 -7.43
CA TYR A 42 5.48 -8.62 -6.31
C TYR A 42 6.94 -9.04 -6.51
N ASN A 43 7.72 -9.05 -5.43
CA ASN A 43 9.14 -9.43 -5.39
C ASN A 43 10.07 -8.55 -6.26
N HIS A 44 9.59 -7.40 -6.74
CA HIS A 44 10.40 -6.43 -7.45
C HIS A 44 11.03 -5.39 -6.51
N VAL A 45 12.18 -4.88 -6.93
CA VAL A 45 12.89 -3.79 -6.27
C VAL A 45 12.73 -2.51 -7.07
N TYR A 46 12.45 -1.42 -6.36
CA TYR A 46 12.28 -0.11 -6.94
C TYR A 46 13.24 0.88 -6.30
N LYS A 47 13.68 1.86 -7.09
CA LYS A 47 14.51 2.98 -6.64
C LYS A 47 13.76 4.29 -6.80
N THR A 48 13.71 5.11 -5.75
CA THR A 48 13.14 6.46 -5.85
C THR A 48 14.03 7.35 -6.71
N ILE A 49 13.44 8.14 -7.61
CA ILE A 49 14.16 9.18 -8.38
C ILE A 49 14.11 10.55 -7.72
N ASP A 50 13.26 10.69 -6.72
CA ASP A 50 13.04 11.89 -5.92
C ASP A 50 12.82 11.50 -4.44
N GLU A 51 12.68 12.48 -3.58
CA GLU A 51 12.39 12.32 -2.17
C GLU A 51 10.95 11.84 -1.94
N VAL A 52 10.78 11.00 -0.93
CA VAL A 52 9.46 10.47 -0.52
C VAL A 52 9.30 10.60 0.98
N LEU A 53 8.07 10.51 1.49
CA LEU A 53 7.79 10.63 2.91
C LEU A 53 7.47 9.27 3.52
N LEU A 54 8.04 9.01 4.70
CA LEU A 54 7.70 7.92 5.60
C LEU A 54 6.85 8.49 6.74
N ASP A 55 5.57 8.13 6.82
CA ASP A 55 4.64 8.53 7.88
C ASP A 55 4.49 7.41 8.90
N LYS A 56 4.87 7.68 10.15
CA LYS A 56 4.72 6.78 11.29
C LYS A 56 3.32 6.97 11.86
N ALA A 57 2.40 6.05 11.57
CA ALA A 57 1.03 6.19 12.06
C ALA A 57 1.00 6.21 13.60
N THR A 58 0.36 7.21 14.18
CA THR A 58 0.29 7.39 15.64
C THR A 58 -0.70 6.44 16.32
N SER A 59 -1.60 5.81 15.56
CA SER A 59 -2.75 5.05 16.07
C SER A 59 -2.50 3.55 16.21
N TYR A 60 -1.50 3.03 15.49
CA TYR A 60 -1.10 1.64 15.51
C TYR A 60 0.42 1.64 15.61
N ALA A 61 0.93 1.27 16.78
CA ALA A 61 2.37 1.10 16.97
C ALA A 61 2.88 0.22 15.83
N ASP A 62 3.92 0.69 15.14
CA ASP A 62 4.66 -0.02 14.08
C ASP A 62 4.06 -0.02 12.66
N VAL A 63 3.02 0.77 12.37
CA VAL A 63 2.58 0.95 10.97
C VAL A 63 3.24 2.18 10.34
N PHE A 64 4.14 1.94 9.39
CA PHE A 64 4.71 2.98 8.54
C PHE A 64 3.97 3.06 7.22
N ALA A 65 3.77 4.28 6.71
CA ALA A 65 3.17 4.54 5.42
C ALA A 65 4.15 5.26 4.51
N LEU A 66 4.34 4.77 3.28
CA LEU A 66 5.08 5.51 2.25
C LEU A 66 4.12 6.42 1.49
N LYS A 67 4.51 7.70 1.39
CA LYS A 67 3.72 8.76 0.77
C LYS A 67 4.55 9.57 -0.20
N ARG A 68 3.93 10.06 -1.26
CA ARG A 68 4.53 11.09 -2.11
C ARG A 68 4.83 12.34 -1.28
N MET A 69 6.05 12.86 -1.39
CA MET A 69 6.39 14.16 -0.83
C MET A 69 5.73 15.26 -1.67
N LYS A 70 4.99 16.16 -1.03
CA LYS A 70 4.46 17.36 -1.67
C LYS A 70 5.48 18.50 -1.53
N PRO A 71 5.48 19.49 -2.43
CA PRO A 71 6.23 20.72 -2.23
C PRO A 71 5.83 21.35 -0.89
N VAL A 72 6.82 21.66 -0.06
CA VAL A 72 6.68 22.31 1.24
C VAL A 72 7.82 23.31 1.41
N ASP A 73 7.59 24.31 2.25
CA ASP A 73 8.61 25.31 2.58
C ASP A 73 9.76 24.68 3.40
N LYS A 74 10.90 25.36 3.47
CA LYS A 74 12.11 24.81 4.07
C LYS A 74 11.94 24.51 5.55
N GLU A 75 11.25 25.39 6.28
CA GLU A 75 10.99 25.26 7.72
C GLU A 75 10.15 24.01 8.01
N ASP A 76 9.11 23.77 7.21
CA ASP A 76 8.28 22.57 7.32
C ASP A 76 9.06 21.31 6.98
N ARG A 77 9.90 21.37 5.94
CA ARG A 77 10.77 20.26 5.54
C ARG A 77 11.78 19.91 6.63
N ASP A 78 12.38 20.89 7.27
CA ASP A 78 13.33 20.68 8.38
C ASP A 78 12.68 19.90 9.54
N SER A 79 11.38 20.09 9.78
CA SER A 79 10.62 19.34 10.79
C SER A 79 10.54 17.83 10.47
N TYR A 80 10.61 17.46 9.19
CA TYR A 80 10.59 16.07 8.74
C TYR A 80 11.96 15.38 8.86
N LEU A 81 13.04 16.14 9.10
CA LEU A 81 14.38 15.57 9.27
C LEU A 81 14.65 15.08 10.71
N SER A 82 13.76 15.39 11.65
CA SER A 82 13.86 14.86 13.02
C SER A 82 13.45 13.38 13.07
N LEU A 83 14.28 12.52 13.64
CA LEU A 83 13.97 11.08 13.81
C LEU A 83 12.79 10.84 14.74
N SER A 84 12.52 11.76 15.67
CA SER A 84 11.34 11.74 16.52
C SER A 84 10.07 12.23 15.81
N SER A 85 10.19 12.79 14.61
CA SER A 85 9.04 13.25 13.83
C SER A 85 8.17 12.07 13.40
N ARG A 86 6.86 12.37 13.30
CA ARG A 86 5.87 11.50 12.66
C ARG A 86 6.19 11.30 11.18
N LEU A 87 6.66 12.34 10.50
CA LEU A 87 6.97 12.31 9.08
C LEU A 87 8.49 12.38 8.89
N ASN A 88 9.05 11.45 8.12
CA ASN A 88 10.45 11.48 7.73
C ASN A 88 10.65 11.53 6.23
N VAL A 89 11.52 12.43 5.77
CA VAL A 89 11.96 12.42 4.36
C VAL A 89 12.86 11.22 4.15
N LEU A 90 12.56 10.41 3.15
CA LEU A 90 13.48 9.43 2.59
C LEU A 90 14.18 10.05 1.38
N PRO A 91 15.52 9.96 1.30
CA PRO A 91 16.27 10.60 0.23
C PRO A 91 16.00 9.97 -1.13
N LYS A 92 16.34 10.72 -2.17
CA LYS A 92 16.44 10.18 -3.53
C LYS A 92 17.38 8.97 -3.56
N GLY A 93 17.01 7.96 -4.34
CA GLY A 93 17.76 6.72 -4.46
C GLY A 93 17.47 5.70 -3.37
N THR A 94 16.46 5.94 -2.53
CA THR A 94 15.98 4.94 -1.56
C THR A 94 15.46 3.72 -2.31
N LEU A 95 15.86 2.54 -1.84
CA LEU A 95 15.49 1.25 -2.39
C LEU A 95 14.41 0.61 -1.52
N PHE A 96 13.37 0.10 -2.17
CA PHE A 96 12.33 -0.68 -1.50
C PHE A 96 11.93 -1.90 -2.33
N LYS A 97 11.66 -3.01 -1.64
CA LYS A 97 11.18 -4.27 -2.23
C LYS A 97 9.70 -4.42 -1.98
N VAL A 98 8.91 -4.80 -2.99
CA VAL A 98 7.50 -5.15 -2.82
C VAL A 98 7.39 -6.58 -2.28
N GLU A 99 6.86 -6.71 -1.07
CA GLU A 99 6.72 -7.99 -0.37
C GLU A 99 5.28 -8.52 -0.37
N ARG A 100 4.28 -7.65 -0.58
CA ARG A 100 2.88 -8.09 -0.66
C ARG A 100 2.01 -7.08 -1.38
N LEU A 101 1.08 -7.57 -2.19
CA LEU A 101 -0.07 -6.81 -2.68
C LEU A 101 -1.32 -7.38 -2.02
N THR A 102 -2.06 -6.55 -1.31
CA THR A 102 -3.25 -6.94 -0.55
C THR A 102 -4.43 -6.08 -0.97
N LEU A 103 -5.44 -6.70 -1.58
CA LEU A 103 -6.68 -6.02 -1.93
C LEU A 103 -7.64 -6.09 -0.74
N SER A 104 -8.10 -4.95 -0.26
CA SER A 104 -9.17 -4.82 0.71
C SER A 104 -10.41 -4.24 0.07
N ILE A 105 -11.50 -5.00 0.06
CA ILE A 105 -12.76 -4.57 -0.52
C ILE A 105 -13.71 -4.27 0.62
N ASN A 106 -14.11 -3.01 0.76
CA ASN A 106 -15.20 -2.61 1.65
C ASN A 106 -16.34 -2.02 0.79
N PRO A 107 -17.63 -2.26 1.13
CA PRO A 107 -18.77 -1.62 0.47
C PRO A 107 -18.68 -0.10 0.31
N GLU A 108 -17.90 0.60 1.14
CA GLU A 108 -17.70 2.06 1.02
C GLU A 108 -16.48 2.43 0.18
N ASN A 109 -15.41 1.63 0.19
CA ASN A 109 -14.16 1.89 -0.51
C ASN A 109 -13.41 0.59 -0.81
N SER A 110 -12.85 0.45 -2.01
CA SER A 110 -11.85 -0.58 -2.29
C SER A 110 -10.46 0.02 -2.16
N SER A 111 -9.60 -0.62 -1.36
CA SER A 111 -8.22 -0.18 -1.14
C SER A 111 -7.27 -1.29 -1.53
N LEU A 112 -6.19 -0.94 -2.23
CA LEU A 112 -5.07 -1.84 -2.46
C LEU A 112 -3.89 -1.39 -1.59
N PHE A 113 -3.31 -2.34 -0.87
CA PHE A 113 -2.16 -2.13 0.00
C PHE A 113 -0.94 -2.81 -0.60
N VAL A 114 0.13 -2.05 -0.79
CA VAL A 114 1.42 -2.57 -1.23
C VAL A 114 2.36 -2.56 -0.02
N THR A 115 2.61 -3.71 0.57
CA THR A 115 3.62 -3.86 1.63
C THR A 115 5.00 -3.89 0.99
N VAL A 116 5.89 -3.03 1.48
CA VAL A 116 7.27 -2.93 1.03
C VAL A 116 8.25 -2.95 2.18
N LYS A 117 9.49 -3.35 1.90
CA LYS A 117 10.61 -3.29 2.83
C LYS A 117 11.69 -2.35 2.32
N ILE A 118 12.11 -1.40 3.17
CA ILE A 118 13.20 -0.47 2.86
C ILE A 118 14.54 -1.21 2.95
N LEU A 119 15.40 -1.07 1.95
CA LEU A 119 16.60 -1.89 1.79
C LEU A 119 17.91 -1.15 2.13
N ASN A 120 17.92 0.18 2.13
CA ASN A 120 19.11 1.00 2.32
C ASN A 120 18.84 2.25 3.18
N GLY A 121 19.90 2.98 3.53
CA GLY A 121 19.82 4.19 4.33
C GLY A 121 19.38 3.98 5.78
N HIS A 122 18.98 5.07 6.42
CA HIS A 122 18.71 5.13 7.87
C HIS A 122 17.55 4.23 8.32
N PHE A 123 16.53 4.07 7.46
CA PHE A 123 15.33 3.26 7.73
C PHE A 123 15.42 1.84 7.15
N LYS A 124 16.63 1.34 6.88
CA LYS A 124 16.84 -0.02 6.38
C LYS A 124 16.18 -1.05 7.31
N GLY A 125 15.43 -1.98 6.70
CA GLY A 125 14.71 -3.04 7.39
C GLY A 125 13.31 -2.66 7.86
N THR A 126 12.94 -1.38 7.78
CA THR A 126 11.57 -0.94 8.07
C THR A 126 10.60 -1.46 7.01
N GLU A 127 9.54 -2.12 7.47
CA GLU A 127 8.36 -2.43 6.66
C GLU A 127 7.43 -1.23 6.61
N ALA A 128 6.93 -0.91 5.43
CA ALA A 128 5.98 0.16 5.22
C ALA A 128 4.87 -0.27 4.27
N VAL A 129 3.70 0.33 4.42
CA VAL A 129 2.55 0.13 3.55
C VAL A 129 2.43 1.31 2.61
N CYS A 130 2.25 1.03 1.33
CA CYS A 130 1.89 2.01 0.33
C CYS A 130 0.39 1.90 0.05
N PHE A 131 -0.32 3.02 0.13
CA PHE A 131 -1.77 3.08 -0.01
C PHE A 131 -2.13 3.43 -1.45
N LEU A 132 -2.95 2.58 -2.07
CA LEU A 132 -3.60 2.84 -3.34
C LEU A 132 -5.10 2.92 -3.08
N THR A 133 -5.61 4.14 -2.99
CA THR A 133 -7.05 4.38 -2.85
C THR A 133 -7.69 4.20 -4.22
N VAL A 134 -8.53 3.18 -4.37
CA VAL A 134 -9.35 2.98 -5.56
C VAL A 134 -10.70 3.64 -5.28
N TYR A 135 -10.91 4.85 -5.78
CA TYR A 135 -12.21 5.50 -5.71
C TYR A 135 -13.18 4.74 -6.61
N GLN A 136 -13.97 3.85 -6.03
CA GLN A 136 -15.18 3.36 -6.65
C GLN A 136 -16.37 4.17 -6.10
N TYR A 137 -16.99 4.94 -6.99
CA TYR A 137 -18.32 5.58 -6.85
C TYR A 137 -18.47 6.84 -5.98
N ASP A 138 -18.22 8.02 -6.58
CA ASP A 138 -19.17 9.14 -6.41
C ASP A 138 -20.31 8.96 -7.43
N TRP A 139 -21.22 8.02 -7.12
CA TRP A 139 -22.20 7.46 -8.07
C TRP A 139 -23.15 8.49 -8.70
N LYS A 140 -23.35 9.67 -8.10
CA LYS A 140 -24.29 10.68 -8.58
C LYS A 140 -23.70 11.62 -9.62
N LYS A 141 -22.37 11.78 -9.67
CA LYS A 141 -21.69 12.75 -10.54
C LYS A 141 -21.13 12.14 -11.82
N GLU A 142 -20.88 10.83 -11.79
CA GLU A 142 -20.19 10.09 -12.85
C GLU A 142 -21.13 9.40 -13.86
N LEU A 143 -22.43 9.21 -13.55
CA LEU A 143 -23.38 8.45 -14.39
C LEU A 143 -23.58 9.04 -15.80
N GLU A 144 -23.48 10.36 -15.96
CA GLU A 144 -23.59 11.03 -17.26
C GLU A 144 -22.26 11.04 -18.05
N LYS A 145 -21.11 10.96 -17.37
CA LYS A 145 -19.78 10.89 -18.01
C LYS A 145 -19.40 9.45 -18.39
N TRP A 146 -19.90 8.46 -17.65
CA TRP A 146 -19.61 7.03 -17.83
C TRP A 146 -20.14 6.41 -19.13
N LYS A 147 -21.11 7.05 -19.82
CA LYS A 147 -21.59 6.55 -21.13
C LYS A 147 -20.54 6.65 -22.25
N ALA A 148 -19.40 7.32 -22.02
CA ALA A 148 -18.47 7.68 -23.08
C ALA A 148 -17.08 7.00 -23.05
N SER A 149 -16.71 6.22 -22.01
CA SER A 149 -15.34 5.69 -21.93
C SER A 149 -15.18 4.46 -21.05
N GLU A 150 -15.25 3.28 -21.66
CA GLU A 150 -14.71 2.04 -21.08
C GLU A 150 -13.18 2.04 -21.22
N LYS A 151 -12.43 2.51 -20.21
CA LYS A 151 -11.04 2.00 -19.98
C LYS A 151 -10.33 2.45 -18.70
N GLU A 152 -10.76 3.50 -18.02
CA GLU A 152 -9.89 4.11 -17.00
C GLU A 152 -10.55 4.04 -15.62
N LEU A 153 -10.04 3.13 -14.78
CA LEU A 153 -10.24 3.20 -13.34
C LEU A 153 -9.53 4.47 -12.83
N GLY A 154 -10.26 5.38 -12.19
CA GLY A 154 -9.73 6.56 -11.52
C GLY A 154 -8.97 6.18 -10.24
N VAL A 155 -7.74 5.71 -10.37
CA VAL A 155 -6.86 5.39 -9.24
C VAL A 155 -6.07 6.65 -8.88
N VAL A 156 -6.13 7.09 -7.62
CA VAL A 156 -5.28 8.17 -7.11
C VAL A 156 -4.17 7.53 -6.28
N PRO A 157 -2.93 7.45 -6.80
CA PRO A 157 -1.81 6.91 -6.05
C PRO A 157 -1.44 7.83 -4.88
N GLU A 158 -1.44 7.34 -3.64
CA GLU A 158 -0.81 8.05 -2.50
C GLU A 158 0.68 7.71 -2.34
N ILE A 159 1.11 6.65 -3.01
CA ILE A 159 2.49 6.19 -3.24
C ILE A 159 3.35 7.24 -3.98
N PRO A 160 4.69 7.11 -4.00
CA PRO A 160 5.45 7.70 -5.10
C PRO A 160 4.91 7.11 -6.40
N ASP A 161 4.25 7.92 -7.22
CA ASP A 161 3.80 7.59 -8.57
C ASP A 161 4.81 6.65 -9.26
N PRO A 162 4.40 5.62 -10.04
CA PRO A 162 5.34 4.87 -10.88
C PRO A 162 6.31 5.77 -11.68
N ALA A 163 5.91 7.01 -12.00
CA ALA A 163 6.78 8.03 -12.60
C ALA A 163 7.92 8.54 -11.68
N LEU A 164 7.85 8.32 -10.37
CA LEU A 164 8.82 8.71 -9.34
C LEU A 164 9.72 7.54 -8.90
N VAL A 165 9.60 6.37 -9.55
CA VAL A 165 10.37 5.19 -9.21
C VAL A 165 10.90 4.50 -10.46
N VAL A 166 12.09 3.90 -10.36
CA VAL A 166 12.68 3.07 -11.41
C VAL A 166 12.55 1.62 -10.98
N ASP A 167 11.93 0.81 -11.85
CA ASP A 167 11.91 -0.65 -11.74
C ASP A 167 13.33 -1.19 -11.96
N LEU A 168 13.89 -1.85 -10.95
CA LEU A 168 15.21 -2.48 -11.00
C LEU A 168 15.14 -4.00 -11.22
N GLY A 169 13.93 -4.56 -11.42
CA GLY A 169 13.69 -5.97 -11.63
C GLY A 169 13.47 -6.78 -10.35
N GLU A 170 13.31 -8.08 -10.55
CA GLU A 170 13.38 -9.07 -9.46
C GLU A 170 14.83 -9.20 -9.04
N MET A 171 15.09 -9.11 -7.73
CA MET A 171 16.39 -9.46 -7.20
C MET A 171 16.32 -10.79 -6.45
N PRO A 172 17.33 -11.66 -6.60
CA PRO A 172 17.51 -12.75 -5.66
C PRO A 172 17.62 -12.15 -4.26
N GLU A 173 17.01 -12.82 -3.28
CA GLU A 173 16.90 -12.36 -1.90
C GLU A 173 18.22 -11.69 -1.45
N TYR A 174 18.12 -10.43 -0.99
CA TYR A 174 19.24 -9.67 -0.42
C TYR A 174 19.85 -10.33 0.83
N ASP A 175 19.42 -11.55 1.16
CA ASP A 175 19.96 -12.44 2.16
C ASP A 175 21.24 -13.17 1.67
N ALA A 176 21.64 -12.99 0.40
CA ALA A 176 22.91 -13.49 -0.09
C ALA A 176 24.10 -12.80 0.62
N PRO A 177 24.98 -13.54 1.30
CA PRO A 177 26.15 -12.96 1.96
C PRO A 177 27.02 -12.21 0.94
N GLY A 178 27.20 -10.90 1.14
CA GLY A 178 28.03 -10.05 0.28
C GLY A 178 27.28 -9.21 -0.77
N ALA A 179 25.95 -9.25 -0.82
CA ALA A 179 25.18 -8.32 -1.65
C ALA A 179 25.40 -6.87 -1.18
N VAL A 180 26.04 -6.04 -2.01
CA VAL A 180 26.24 -4.61 -1.74
C VAL A 180 24.98 -3.87 -2.17
N ILE A 181 24.23 -3.38 -1.19
CA ILE A 181 23.05 -2.54 -1.44
C ILE A 181 23.54 -1.11 -1.68
N PRO A 182 23.24 -0.48 -2.83
CA PRO A 182 23.61 0.91 -3.07
C PRO A 182 22.99 1.82 -2.01
N GLU A 183 23.79 2.74 -1.45
CA GLU A 183 23.26 3.76 -0.53
C GLU A 183 22.54 4.88 -1.31
N PRO A 184 21.49 5.48 -0.73
CA PRO A 184 20.81 6.60 -1.35
C PRO A 184 21.66 7.87 -1.25
N ASP A 185 21.20 8.93 -1.90
CA ASP A 185 21.84 10.25 -1.76
C ASP A 185 21.83 10.66 -0.27
N PRO A 186 22.91 11.28 0.24
CA PRO A 186 23.02 11.57 1.65
C PRO A 186 21.99 12.62 2.08
N ILE A 187 21.25 12.31 3.15
CA ILE A 187 20.43 13.26 3.89
C ILE A 187 20.79 13.19 5.37
N THR A 188 20.87 14.35 6.02
CA THR A 188 21.23 14.42 7.44
C THR A 188 19.98 14.48 8.29
N TYR A 189 19.73 13.42 9.06
CA TYR A 189 18.69 13.42 10.08
C TYR A 189 19.20 14.06 11.37
N ARG A 190 18.26 14.64 12.12
CA ARG A 190 18.50 15.16 13.46
C ARG A 190 17.95 14.14 14.48
N PRO A 191 18.66 13.87 15.59
CA PRO A 191 18.14 13.05 16.68
C PRO A 191 16.77 13.53 17.19
#